data_AF-A0A366FFL6-F1
#
_entry.id   AF-A0A366FFL6-F1
#
_cell.length_a   1.000
_cell.length_b   1.000
_cell.length_c   1.000
_cell.angle_alpha   90.00
_cell.angle_beta   90.00
_cell.angle_gamma   90.00
#
_symmetry.space_group_name_H-M   'P 1'
#
loop_
_entity.id
_entity.type
_entity.pdbx_description
1 polymer ?
#
loop_
_entity_poly.entity_id
_entity_poly.type
_entity_poly.pdbx_seq_one_letter_code
_entity_poly.pdbx_strand_id
1 'polypeptide(L)'
;MGNEFVGLIAFAVIFGGALTGLLAARLLPEDHLSSNTRDAVSVAVAVVGTLAALVIGLLISTASRSFSDRSDALTELSSSLIRADRILIRYGPEANGARVKLRAYATAKAQELFPQSGEPPVSNDDTLALIEAAQDAVIALAARTPQQEFARSHALTLTDQVFDARWKLFQQQSSIPAPFLVLLIFWLVLVFASFGLFAPPNATVVAAMLLCALAISGGIVMILEFDSSFSGVIRVSSDPLRKALVEMAR
;
A
#
# COMPACT_ATOMS: atom_id res chain seq x y z
N MET A 1 10.07 10.08 -5.24
CA MET A 1 9.66 10.08 -6.66
C MET A 1 8.25 9.51 -6.69
N GLY A 2 7.28 10.17 -7.33
CA GLY A 2 5.90 9.70 -7.30
C GLY A 2 5.70 8.37 -8.04
N ASN A 3 4.72 7.58 -7.61
CA ASN A 3 4.32 6.33 -8.27
C ASN A 3 4.07 6.52 -9.77
N GLU A 4 3.51 7.67 -10.14
CA GLU A 4 3.27 8.11 -11.53
C GLU A 4 4.55 8.11 -12.37
N PHE A 5 5.68 8.49 -11.78
CA PHE A 5 6.97 8.53 -12.48
C PHE A 5 7.47 7.11 -12.81
N VAL A 6 7.28 6.16 -11.90
CA VAL A 6 7.60 4.75 -12.14
C VAL A 6 6.70 4.18 -13.24
N GLY A 7 5.41 4.53 -13.23
CA GLY A 7 4.47 4.18 -14.29
C GLY A 7 4.92 4.70 -15.66
N LEU A 8 5.33 5.97 -15.75
CA LEU A 8 5.83 6.59 -16.98
C LEU A 8 7.11 5.92 -17.49
N ILE A 9 8.05 5.58 -16.60
CA ILE A 9 9.25 4.82 -16.97
C ILE A 9 8.86 3.44 -17.50
N ALA A 10 7.98 2.71 -16.80
CA ALA A 10 7.52 1.40 -17.23
C ALA A 10 6.86 1.48 -18.61
N PHE A 11 5.99 2.47 -18.84
CA PHE A 11 5.38 2.73 -20.15
C PHE A 11 6.43 2.98 -21.23
N ALA A 12 7.35 3.91 -21.00
CA ALA A 12 8.36 4.31 -21.97
C ALA A 12 9.29 3.13 -22.32
N VAL A 13 9.66 2.31 -21.34
CA VAL A 13 10.54 1.16 -21.54
C VAL A 13 9.83 0.00 -22.23
N ILE A 14 8.57 -0.31 -21.86
CA ILE A 14 7.76 -1.35 -22.53
C ILE A 14 7.46 -0.96 -23.97
N PHE A 15 6.97 0.26 -24.20
CA PHE A 15 6.68 0.76 -25.55
C PHE A 15 7.96 0.93 -26.36
N GLY A 16 9.04 1.40 -25.74
CA GLY A 16 10.38 1.45 -26.33
C GLY A 16 10.85 0.07 -26.79
N GLY A 17 10.60 -0.98 -26.01
CA GLY A 17 10.84 -2.38 -26.39
C GLY A 17 10.13 -2.77 -27.68
N ALA A 18 8.85 -2.43 -27.83
CA ALA A 18 8.12 -2.68 -29.08
C ALA A 18 8.72 -1.91 -30.27
N LEU A 19 9.08 -0.64 -30.08
CA LEU A 19 9.71 0.16 -31.13
C LEU A 19 11.09 -0.37 -31.52
N THR A 20 11.92 -0.78 -30.57
CA THR A 20 13.22 -1.39 -30.86
C THR A 20 13.06 -2.71 -31.59
N GLY A 21 12.04 -3.51 -31.27
CA GLY A 21 11.65 -4.69 -32.04
C GLY A 21 11.32 -4.35 -33.49
N LEU A 22 10.45 -3.36 -33.72
CA LEU A 22 10.07 -2.89 -35.06
C LEU A 22 11.27 -2.37 -35.86
N LEU A 23 12.20 -1.67 -35.21
CA LEU A 23 13.42 -1.19 -35.85
C LEU A 23 14.38 -2.35 -36.16
N ALA A 24 14.59 -3.27 -35.22
CA ALA A 24 15.41 -4.46 -35.43
C ALA A 24 14.89 -5.31 -36.61
N ALA A 25 13.57 -5.44 -36.74
CA ALA A 25 12.94 -6.13 -37.87
C ALA A 25 13.37 -5.57 -39.24
N ARG A 26 13.69 -4.27 -39.32
CA ARG A 26 14.16 -3.63 -40.57
C ARG A 26 15.65 -3.86 -40.84
N LEU A 27 16.43 -4.21 -39.82
CA LEU A 27 17.88 -4.43 -39.93
C LEU A 27 18.24 -5.92 -40.10
N LEU A 28 17.37 -6.85 -39.71
CA LEU A 28 17.66 -8.28 -39.77
C LEU A 28 17.45 -8.86 -41.20
N PRO A 29 18.32 -9.77 -41.65
CA PRO A 29 18.12 -10.53 -42.89
C PRO A 29 16.84 -11.38 -42.84
N GLU A 30 16.21 -11.59 -44.01
CA GLU A 30 14.94 -12.32 -44.14
C GLU A 30 14.99 -13.75 -43.57
N ASP A 31 16.16 -14.40 -43.59
CA ASP A 31 16.35 -15.76 -43.06
C ASP A 31 16.08 -15.88 -41.55
N HIS A 32 16.34 -14.81 -40.78
CA HIS A 32 16.06 -14.79 -39.33
C HIS A 32 14.61 -14.41 -38.99
N LEU A 33 13.85 -13.94 -39.99
CA LEU A 33 12.43 -13.57 -39.87
C LEU A 33 11.50 -14.62 -40.51
N SER A 34 12.04 -15.80 -40.83
CA SER A 34 11.28 -16.92 -41.37
C SER A 34 10.07 -17.27 -40.50
N SER A 35 9.02 -17.85 -41.10
CA SER A 35 7.83 -18.29 -40.37
C SER A 35 8.17 -19.25 -39.24
N ASN A 36 9.12 -20.16 -39.46
CA ASN A 36 9.52 -21.15 -38.46
C ASN A 36 10.20 -20.50 -37.24
N THR A 37 11.05 -19.49 -37.46
CA THR A 37 11.68 -18.73 -36.37
C THR A 37 10.64 -17.91 -35.62
N ARG A 38 9.73 -17.25 -36.33
CA ARG A 38 8.61 -16.50 -35.73
C ARG A 38 7.77 -17.38 -34.84
N ASP A 39 7.39 -18.56 -35.30
CA ASP A 39 6.54 -19.48 -34.55
C ASP A 39 7.24 -19.96 -33.28
N ALA A 40 8.51 -20.37 -33.38
CA ALA A 40 9.31 -20.80 -32.24
C ALA A 40 9.46 -19.68 -31.19
N VAL A 41 9.82 -18.46 -31.62
CA VAL A 41 9.97 -17.31 -30.71
C VAL A 41 8.64 -16.88 -30.12
N SER A 42 7.56 -16.92 -30.89
CA SER A 42 6.21 -16.55 -30.42
C SER A 42 5.72 -17.51 -29.34
N VAL A 43 5.98 -18.82 -29.48
CA VAL A 43 5.65 -19.81 -28.43
C VAL A 43 6.47 -19.54 -27.16
N ALA A 44 7.77 -19.31 -27.27
CA ALA A 44 8.62 -19.00 -26.12
C ALA A 44 8.16 -17.72 -25.39
N VAL A 45 7.83 -16.68 -26.15
CA VAL A 45 7.34 -15.40 -25.63
C VAL A 45 5.93 -15.52 -25.05
N ALA A 46 5.07 -16.37 -25.60
CA ALA A 46 3.76 -16.65 -25.03
C ALA A 46 3.89 -17.23 -23.61
N VAL A 47 4.87 -18.12 -23.37
CA VAL A 47 5.15 -18.64 -22.01
C VAL A 47 5.62 -17.53 -21.07
N VAL A 48 6.48 -16.61 -21.52
CA VAL A 48 6.89 -15.45 -20.71
C VAL A 48 5.69 -14.53 -20.43
N GLY A 49 4.81 -14.33 -21.42
CA GLY A 49 3.61 -13.52 -21.30
C GLY A 49 2.61 -14.08 -20.28
N THR A 50 2.38 -15.40 -20.26
CA THR A 50 1.50 -16.03 -19.27
C THR A 50 2.08 -15.95 -17.85
N LEU A 51 3.39 -16.15 -17.69
CA LEU A 51 4.07 -15.96 -16.41
C LEU A 51 3.99 -14.50 -15.94
N ALA A 52 4.21 -13.53 -16.83
CA ALA A 52 4.08 -12.11 -16.53
C ALA A 52 2.65 -11.75 -16.08
N ALA A 53 1.62 -12.26 -16.77
CA ALA A 53 0.23 -12.04 -16.40
C ALA A 53 -0.10 -12.61 -15.00
N LEU A 54 0.39 -13.81 -14.68
CA LEU A 54 0.22 -14.41 -13.35
C LEU A 54 0.92 -13.59 -12.26
N VAL A 55 2.15 -13.14 -12.50
CA VAL A 55 2.89 -12.30 -11.56
C VAL A 55 2.20 -10.96 -11.35
N ILE A 56 1.72 -10.30 -12.41
CA ILE A 56 0.93 -9.06 -12.29
C ILE A 56 -0.29 -9.30 -11.40
N GLY A 57 -1.06 -10.36 -11.65
CA GLY A 57 -2.25 -10.69 -10.85
C GLY A 57 -1.92 -10.93 -9.38
N LEU A 58 -0.82 -11.63 -9.09
CA LEU A 58 -0.35 -11.86 -7.74
C LEU A 58 0.09 -10.57 -7.05
N LEU A 59 0.83 -9.71 -7.74
CA LEU A 59 1.28 -8.42 -7.20
C LEU A 59 0.09 -7.50 -6.88
N ILE A 60 -0.91 -7.43 -7.76
CA ILE A 60 -2.16 -6.68 -7.49
C ILE A 60 -2.86 -7.25 -6.25
N SER A 61 -2.98 -8.57 -6.15
CA SER A 61 -3.62 -9.24 -5.00
C SER A 61 -2.88 -8.97 -3.69
N THR A 62 -1.55 -9.06 -3.69
CA THR A 62 -0.72 -8.75 -2.53
C THR A 62 -0.81 -7.28 -2.13
N ALA A 63 -0.76 -6.36 -3.09
CA ALA A 63 -0.89 -4.92 -2.81
C ALA A 63 -2.27 -4.59 -2.24
N SER A 64 -3.34 -5.15 -2.83
CA SER A 64 -4.72 -4.97 -2.36
C SER A 64 -4.91 -5.54 -0.95
N ARG A 65 -4.35 -6.71 -0.66
CA ARG A 65 -4.38 -7.29 0.71
C ARG A 65 -3.67 -6.39 1.71
N SER A 66 -2.48 -5.91 1.37
CA SER A 66 -1.72 -4.97 2.22
C SER A 66 -2.52 -3.70 2.51
N PHE A 67 -3.17 -3.13 1.49
CA PHE A 67 -4.07 -1.99 1.65
C PHE A 67 -5.24 -2.31 2.60
N SER A 68 -5.88 -3.47 2.43
CA SER A 68 -6.98 -3.92 3.31
C SER A 68 -6.51 -4.10 4.75
N ASP A 69 -5.38 -4.77 4.96
CA ASP A 69 -4.82 -5.02 6.30
C ASP A 69 -4.53 -3.70 7.04
N ARG A 70 -4.00 -2.69 6.34
CA ARG A 70 -3.77 -1.35 6.92
C ARG A 70 -5.07 -0.61 7.22
N SER A 71 -6.07 -0.72 6.35
CA SER A 71 -7.41 -0.17 6.60
C SER A 71 -8.08 -0.81 7.82
N ASP A 72 -7.94 -2.12 7.97
CA ASP A 72 -8.47 -2.88 9.09
C ASP A 72 -7.73 -2.54 10.38
N ALA A 73 -6.40 -2.43 10.36
CA ALA A 73 -5.59 -2.00 11.50
C ALA A 73 -5.95 -0.58 11.96
N LEU A 74 -6.22 0.35 11.03
CA LEU A 74 -6.68 1.70 11.37
C LEU A 74 -8.08 1.69 12.01
N THR A 75 -8.97 0.84 11.50
CA THR A 75 -10.33 0.66 12.05
C THR A 75 -10.27 0.05 13.45
N GLU A 76 -9.42 -0.97 13.66
CA GLU A 76 -9.15 -1.59 14.95
C GLU A 76 -8.59 -0.57 15.94
N LEU A 77 -7.56 0.20 15.55
CA LEU A 77 -6.99 1.27 16.36
C LEU A 77 -8.05 2.29 16.79
N SER A 78 -8.88 2.74 15.85
CA SER A 78 -9.94 3.72 16.10
C SER A 78 -11.01 3.18 17.07
N SER A 79 -11.40 1.91 16.90
CA SER A 79 -12.36 1.23 17.77
C SER A 79 -11.81 1.07 19.19
N SER A 80 -10.57 0.62 19.33
CA SER A 80 -9.90 0.44 20.62
C SER A 80 -9.74 1.75 21.37
N LEU A 81 -9.44 2.87 20.68
CA LEU A 81 -9.41 4.21 21.27
C LEU A 81 -10.76 4.63 21.84
N ILE A 82 -11.86 4.46 21.09
CA ILE A 82 -13.21 4.79 21.56
C ILE A 82 -13.56 3.95 22.79
N ARG A 83 -13.31 2.64 22.72
CA ARG A 83 -13.62 1.71 23.82
C ARG A 83 -12.81 2.04 25.07
N ALA A 84 -11.53 2.37 24.91
CA ALA A 84 -10.64 2.78 26.01
C ALA A 84 -11.15 4.07 26.66
N ASP A 85 -11.51 5.10 25.88
CA ASP A 85 -12.09 6.33 26.45
C ASP A 85 -13.42 6.06 27.18
N ARG A 86 -14.30 5.24 26.61
CA ARG A 86 -15.60 4.91 27.20
C ARG A 86 -15.48 4.13 28.51
N ILE A 87 -14.52 3.20 28.64
CA ILE A 87 -14.30 2.52 29.92
C ILE A 87 -13.68 3.44 30.97
N LEU A 88 -12.80 4.37 30.56
CA LEU A 88 -12.23 5.38 31.46
C LEU A 88 -13.30 6.38 31.95
N ILE A 89 -14.28 6.74 31.12
CA ILE A 89 -15.45 7.51 31.58
C ILE A 89 -16.21 6.74 32.67
N ARG A 90 -16.42 5.43 32.48
CA ARG A 90 -17.09 4.58 33.47
C ARG A 90 -16.29 4.40 34.76
N TYR A 91 -14.96 4.53 34.70
CA TYR A 91 -14.10 4.49 35.88
C TYR A 91 -14.35 5.70 36.80
N GLY A 92 -14.52 6.89 36.22
CA GLY A 92 -14.85 8.13 36.93
C GLY A 92 -13.84 9.25 36.71
N PRO A 93 -13.96 10.37 37.45
CA PRO A 93 -13.19 11.60 37.22
C PRO A 93 -11.68 11.42 37.44
N GLU A 94 -11.27 10.46 38.26
CA GLU A 94 -9.87 10.08 38.49
C GLU A 94 -9.16 9.66 37.19
N ALA A 95 -9.89 9.14 36.20
CA ALA A 95 -9.37 8.71 34.91
C ALA A 95 -9.20 9.84 33.88
N ASN A 96 -9.61 11.08 34.19
CA ASN A 96 -9.53 12.20 33.25
C ASN A 96 -8.11 12.46 32.74
N GLY A 97 -7.09 12.27 33.58
CA GLY A 97 -5.68 12.38 33.16
C GLY A 97 -5.32 11.39 32.05
N ALA A 98 -5.74 10.13 32.19
CA ALA A 98 -5.52 9.10 31.16
C ALA A 98 -6.29 9.42 29.87
N ARG A 99 -7.54 9.89 29.99
CA ARG A 99 -8.36 10.29 28.83
C ARG A 99 -7.74 11.42 28.00
N VAL A 100 -7.21 12.45 28.68
CA VAL A 100 -6.55 13.58 28.00
C VAL A 100 -5.33 13.09 27.22
N LYS A 101 -4.51 12.22 27.82
CA LYS A 101 -3.34 11.65 27.14
C LYS A 101 -3.73 10.74 25.97
N LEU A 102 -4.75 9.90 26.14
CA LEU A 102 -5.27 9.04 25.08
C LEU A 102 -5.79 9.85 23.88
N ARG A 103 -6.48 10.97 24.14
CA ARG A 103 -6.95 11.89 23.10
C ARG A 103 -5.80 12.65 22.44
N ALA A 104 -4.78 13.03 23.20
CA ALA A 104 -3.56 13.64 22.65
C ALA A 104 -2.84 12.65 21.71
N TYR A 105 -2.71 11.38 22.12
CA TYR A 105 -2.21 10.31 21.25
C TYR A 105 -3.06 10.18 19.98
N ALA A 106 -4.39 10.06 20.09
CA ALA A 106 -5.26 9.93 18.92
C ALA A 106 -5.12 11.11 17.94
N THR A 107 -4.92 12.32 18.47
CA THR A 107 -4.76 13.54 17.67
C THR A 107 -3.40 13.57 16.97
N ALA A 108 -2.33 13.30 17.71
CA ALA A 108 -0.98 13.18 17.16
C ALA A 108 -0.92 12.06 16.11
N LYS A 109 -1.58 10.92 16.37
CA LYS A 109 -1.63 9.79 15.46
C LYS A 109 -2.37 10.10 14.17
N ALA A 110 -3.45 10.89 14.25
CA ALA A 110 -4.16 11.36 13.07
C ALA A 110 -3.31 12.29 12.19
N GLN A 111 -2.54 13.19 12.81
CA GLN A 111 -1.63 14.08 12.09
C GLN A 111 -0.44 13.31 11.49
N GLU A 112 0.04 12.28 12.20
CA GLU A 112 1.12 11.40 11.75
C GLU A 112 0.70 10.59 10.51
N LEU A 113 -0.48 9.97 10.51
CA LEU A 113 -0.98 9.14 9.41
C LEU A 113 -1.51 9.96 8.22
N PHE A 114 -2.07 11.14 8.50
CA PHE A 114 -2.71 11.99 7.50
C PHE A 114 -2.15 13.42 7.54
N PRO A 115 -0.85 13.61 7.20
CA PRO A 115 -0.24 14.93 7.19
C PRO A 115 -0.87 15.83 6.12
N GLN A 116 -0.92 17.14 6.39
CA GLN A 116 -1.42 18.13 5.43
C GLN A 116 -0.54 18.25 4.17
N SER A 117 0.74 17.87 4.28
CA SER A 117 1.71 17.89 3.20
C SER A 117 2.81 16.87 3.48
N GLY A 118 3.24 16.14 2.44
CA GLY A 118 4.30 15.12 2.55
C GLY A 118 3.77 13.70 2.78
N GLU A 119 4.70 12.76 2.85
CA GLU A 119 4.42 11.36 3.18
C GLU A 119 4.42 11.18 4.72
N PRO A 120 3.56 10.30 5.26
CA PRO A 120 3.58 9.99 6.67
C PRO A 120 4.94 9.38 7.07
N PRO A 121 5.51 9.79 8.21
CA PRO A 121 6.77 9.23 8.69
C PRO A 121 6.62 7.73 9.01
N VAL A 122 7.71 6.98 8.82
CA VAL A 122 7.75 5.51 9.05
C VAL A 122 7.55 5.15 10.52
N SER A 123 7.88 6.05 11.46
CA SER A 123 7.52 5.98 12.87
C SER A 123 7.77 7.34 13.50
N ASN A 124 6.92 7.76 14.44
CA ASN A 124 7.16 8.91 15.30
C ASN A 124 7.25 8.47 16.77
N ASP A 125 8.43 8.68 17.35
CA ASP A 125 8.75 8.39 18.77
C ASP A 125 7.92 9.27 19.72
N ASP A 126 7.56 10.50 19.32
CA ASP A 126 6.70 11.37 20.13
C ASP A 126 5.30 10.76 20.28
N THR A 127 4.76 10.19 19.19
CA THR A 127 3.46 9.51 19.24
C THR A 127 3.53 8.22 20.05
N LEU A 128 4.69 7.55 20.11
CA LEU A 128 4.90 6.40 20.99
C LEU A 128 4.88 6.82 22.45
N ALA A 129 5.62 7.87 22.82
CA ALA A 129 5.64 8.39 24.18
C ALA A 129 4.25 8.82 24.67
N LEU A 130 3.37 9.32 23.79
CA LEU A 130 2.00 9.69 24.16
C LEU A 130 1.12 8.49 24.55
N ILE A 131 1.22 7.36 23.85
CA ILE A 131 0.44 6.16 24.19
C ILE A 131 1.00 5.48 25.44
N GLU A 132 2.33 5.45 25.61
CA GLU A 132 2.97 4.97 26.83
C GLU A 132 2.54 5.82 28.03
N ALA A 133 2.58 7.14 27.91
CA ALA A 133 2.14 8.04 28.97
C ALA A 133 0.65 7.87 29.30
N ALA A 134 -0.19 7.52 28.31
CA ALA A 134 -1.60 7.21 28.52
C ALA A 134 -1.77 5.90 29.29
N GLN A 135 -1.04 4.85 28.93
CA GLN A 135 -1.03 3.57 29.63
C GLN A 135 -0.53 3.72 31.07
N ASP A 136 0.57 4.45 31.30
CA ASP A 136 1.08 4.76 32.64
C ASP A 136 0.05 5.47 33.51
N ALA A 137 -0.73 6.38 32.91
CA ALA A 137 -1.82 7.04 33.62
C ALA A 137 -2.94 6.08 34.02
N VAL A 138 -3.24 5.05 33.21
CA VAL A 138 -4.17 3.97 33.57
C VAL A 138 -3.59 3.07 34.66
N ILE A 139 -2.29 2.77 34.59
CA ILE A 139 -1.58 2.00 35.63
C ILE A 139 -1.60 2.75 36.96
N ALA A 140 -1.47 4.08 36.98
CA ALA A 140 -1.49 4.88 38.20
C ALA A 140 -2.86 4.99 38.88
N LEU A 141 -3.94 4.51 38.26
CA LEU A 141 -5.30 4.60 38.83
C LEU A 141 -5.45 3.72 40.08
N ALA A 142 -5.85 4.33 41.19
CA ALA A 142 -6.13 3.65 42.45
C ALA A 142 -7.53 3.02 42.41
N ALA A 143 -7.64 1.76 41.98
CA ALA A 143 -8.91 1.04 42.00
C ALA A 143 -9.32 0.70 43.45
N ARG A 144 -10.42 1.30 43.91
CA ARG A 144 -10.95 1.15 45.29
C ARG A 144 -12.19 0.28 45.35
N THR A 145 -12.78 -0.05 44.20
CA THR A 145 -13.99 -0.87 44.09
C THR A 145 -13.81 -1.97 43.05
N PRO A 146 -14.55 -3.10 43.14
CA PRO A 146 -14.49 -4.16 42.12
C PRO A 146 -14.83 -3.66 40.71
N GLN A 147 -15.71 -2.66 40.60
CA GLN A 147 -16.06 -2.02 39.33
C GLN A 147 -14.89 -1.19 38.78
N GLN A 148 -14.16 -0.46 39.63
CA GLN A 148 -12.96 0.27 39.23
C GLN A 148 -11.82 -0.68 38.86
N GLU A 149 -11.66 -1.81 39.56
CA GLU A 149 -10.67 -2.83 39.21
C GLU A 149 -10.95 -3.40 37.82
N PHE A 150 -12.20 -3.77 37.53
CA PHE A 150 -12.62 -4.21 36.20
C PHE A 150 -12.39 -3.14 35.13
N ALA A 151 -12.77 -1.89 35.40
CA ALA A 151 -12.60 -0.81 34.44
C ALA A 151 -11.13 -0.53 34.14
N ARG A 152 -10.25 -0.58 35.15
CA ARG A 152 -8.79 -0.42 35.00
C ARG A 152 -8.19 -1.58 34.20
N SER A 153 -8.50 -2.83 34.53
CA SER A 153 -7.96 -3.98 33.81
C SER A 153 -8.40 -4.00 32.34
N HIS A 154 -9.67 -3.70 32.08
CA HIS A 154 -10.19 -3.62 30.71
C HIS A 154 -9.61 -2.42 29.94
N ALA A 155 -9.36 -1.28 30.61
CA ALA A 155 -8.66 -0.15 30.01
C ALA A 155 -7.22 -0.52 29.61
N LEU A 156 -6.48 -1.26 30.45
CA LEU A 156 -5.13 -1.74 30.13
C LEU A 156 -5.12 -2.64 28.89
N THR A 157 -6.03 -3.61 28.83
CA THR A 157 -6.19 -4.48 27.65
C THR A 157 -6.52 -3.69 26.38
N LEU A 158 -7.38 -2.67 26.48
CA LEU A 158 -7.72 -1.84 25.33
C LEU A 158 -6.55 -0.94 24.90
N THR A 159 -5.76 -0.43 25.83
CA THR A 159 -4.52 0.30 25.50
C THR A 159 -3.47 -0.61 24.86
N ASP A 160 -3.35 -1.87 25.30
CA ASP A 160 -2.48 -2.86 24.64
C ASP A 160 -2.93 -3.14 23.19
N GLN A 161 -4.23 -3.26 22.96
CA GLN A 161 -4.78 -3.40 21.60
C GLN A 161 -4.47 -2.18 20.71
N VAL A 162 -4.39 -0.98 21.29
CA VAL A 162 -3.94 0.22 20.55
C VAL A 162 -2.46 0.12 20.18
N PHE A 163 -1.60 -0.42 21.06
CA PHE A 163 -0.20 -0.70 20.75
C PHE A 163 -0.05 -1.73 19.63
N ASP A 164 -0.77 -2.85 19.71
CA ASP A 164 -0.75 -3.90 18.69
C ASP A 164 -1.17 -3.34 17.33
N ALA A 165 -2.27 -2.58 17.27
CA ALA A 165 -2.76 -1.97 16.04
C ALA A 165 -1.78 -0.92 15.48
N ARG A 166 -1.13 -0.12 16.35
CA ARG A 166 -0.06 0.81 15.95
C ARG A 166 1.09 0.05 15.28
N TRP A 167 1.50 -1.07 15.86
CA TRP A 167 2.63 -1.83 15.35
C TRP A 167 2.30 -2.51 14.02
N LYS A 168 1.07 -3.02 13.84
CA LYS A 168 0.57 -3.51 12.54
C LYS A 168 0.65 -2.45 11.45
N LEU A 169 0.32 -1.19 11.77
CA LEU A 169 0.38 -0.07 10.81
C LEU A 169 1.81 0.24 10.33
N PHE A 170 2.83 -0.04 11.14
CA PHE A 170 4.24 0.29 10.83
C PHE A 170 5.11 -0.89 10.43
N GLN A 171 4.79 -2.11 10.87
CA GLN A 171 5.57 -3.29 10.53
C GLN A 171 5.43 -3.71 9.06
N GLN A 172 4.34 -3.33 8.39
CA GLN A 172 4.18 -3.60 6.96
C GLN A 172 5.03 -2.63 6.13
N GLN A 173 6.32 -2.95 6.03
CA GLN A 173 7.21 -2.47 4.97
C GLN A 173 6.62 -2.79 3.59
N SER A 174 7.11 -2.13 2.53
CA SER A 174 6.66 -2.35 1.14
C SER A 174 6.40 -3.82 0.88
N SER A 175 5.13 -4.16 0.61
CA SER A 175 4.69 -5.55 0.49
C SER A 175 5.19 -6.18 -0.80
N ILE A 176 5.76 -5.36 -1.70
CA ILE A 176 6.26 -5.75 -3.00
C ILE A 176 7.75 -5.40 -3.08
N PRO A 177 8.64 -6.40 -3.15
CA PRO A 177 10.05 -6.16 -3.39
C PRO A 177 10.27 -5.52 -4.76
N ALA A 178 10.95 -4.36 -4.80
CA ALA A 178 11.29 -3.68 -6.05
C ALA A 178 11.93 -4.57 -7.13
N PRO A 179 12.80 -5.56 -6.81
CA PRO A 179 13.36 -6.47 -7.82
C PRO A 179 12.30 -7.27 -8.59
N PHE A 180 11.18 -7.65 -7.96
CA PHE A 180 10.10 -8.37 -8.64
C PHE A 180 9.44 -7.49 -9.70
N LEU A 181 9.23 -6.21 -9.40
CA LEU A 181 8.64 -5.25 -10.34
C LEU A 181 9.59 -4.97 -11.51
N VAL A 182 10.90 -4.84 -11.24
CA VAL A 182 11.92 -4.69 -12.29
C VAL A 182 11.96 -5.92 -13.20
N LEU A 183 11.96 -7.12 -12.63
CA LEU A 183 11.94 -8.39 -13.38
C LEU A 183 10.69 -8.51 -14.26
N LEU A 184 9.53 -8.13 -13.72
CA LEU A 184 8.27 -8.13 -14.46
C LEU A 184 8.31 -7.13 -15.63
N ILE A 185 8.77 -5.90 -15.41
CA ILE A 185 8.92 -4.90 -16.48
C ILE A 185 9.86 -5.45 -17.56
N PHE A 186 10.97 -6.08 -17.16
CA PHE A 186 11.91 -6.70 -18.09
C PHE A 186 11.25 -7.79 -18.95
N TRP A 187 10.45 -8.69 -18.37
CA TRP A 187 9.70 -9.69 -19.13
C TRP A 187 8.71 -9.05 -20.12
N LEU A 188 8.01 -8.00 -19.71
CA LEU A 188 7.09 -7.27 -20.58
C LEU A 188 7.80 -6.60 -21.74
N VAL A 189 9.00 -6.04 -21.53
CA VAL A 189 9.84 -5.50 -22.60
C VAL A 189 10.20 -6.57 -23.62
N LEU A 190 10.59 -7.76 -23.18
CA LEU A 190 10.90 -8.88 -24.09
C LEU A 190 9.68 -9.30 -24.91
N VAL A 191 8.51 -9.35 -24.28
CA VAL A 191 7.25 -9.69 -24.95
C VAL A 191 6.92 -8.65 -26.03
N PHE A 192 6.95 -7.36 -25.67
CA PHE A 192 6.66 -6.27 -26.60
C PHE A 192 7.70 -6.15 -27.71
N ALA A 193 8.98 -6.36 -27.41
CA ALA A 193 10.04 -6.39 -28.41
C ALA A 193 9.85 -7.52 -29.42
N SER A 194 9.45 -8.71 -28.97
CA SER A 194 9.14 -9.82 -29.87
C SER A 194 7.92 -9.52 -30.75
N PHE A 195 6.85 -8.96 -30.18
CA PHE A 195 5.70 -8.52 -30.98
C PHE A 195 6.10 -7.45 -32.00
N GLY A 196 6.95 -6.50 -31.63
CA GLY A 196 7.50 -5.49 -32.53
C GLY A 196 8.34 -6.10 -33.65
N LEU A 197 9.17 -7.09 -33.32
CA LEU A 197 10.08 -7.74 -34.27
C LEU A 197 9.34 -8.46 -35.40
N PHE A 198 8.18 -9.07 -35.11
CA PHE A 198 7.41 -9.83 -36.11
C PHE A 198 6.20 -9.08 -36.66
N ALA A 199 5.94 -7.85 -36.19
CA ALA A 199 4.82 -7.03 -36.60
C ALA A 199 5.01 -6.40 -37.99
N PRO A 200 3.94 -6.28 -38.80
CA PRO A 200 3.99 -5.44 -39.98
C PRO A 200 4.12 -3.95 -39.58
N PRO A 201 4.95 -3.15 -40.28
CA PRO A 201 5.23 -1.77 -39.92
C PRO A 201 4.11 -0.82 -40.38
N ASN A 202 2.93 -0.94 -39.78
CA ASN A 202 1.78 -0.06 -40.03
C ASN A 202 1.37 0.72 -38.77
N ALA A 203 0.69 1.85 -38.97
CA ALA A 203 0.29 2.72 -37.87
C ALA A 203 -0.67 2.03 -36.89
N THR A 204 -1.51 1.11 -37.37
CA THR A 204 -2.47 0.37 -36.56
C THR A 204 -1.79 -0.49 -35.50
N VAL A 205 -0.72 -1.20 -35.86
CA VAL A 205 0.03 -2.04 -34.91
C VAL A 205 0.74 -1.17 -33.87
N VAL A 206 1.35 -0.07 -34.29
CA VAL A 206 1.99 0.88 -33.35
C VAL A 206 0.98 1.45 -32.37
N ALA A 207 -0.21 1.84 -32.84
CA ALA A 207 -1.29 2.34 -32.01
C ALA A 207 -1.78 1.27 -31.02
N ALA A 208 -1.95 0.02 -31.48
CA ALA A 208 -2.34 -1.09 -30.61
C ALA A 208 -1.29 -1.35 -29.53
N MET A 209 -0.01 -1.40 -29.89
CA MET A 209 1.09 -1.58 -28.93
C MET A 209 1.16 -0.43 -27.91
N LEU A 210 0.94 0.81 -28.35
CA LEU A 210 0.87 1.97 -27.47
C LEU A 210 -0.24 1.81 -26.43
N LEU A 211 -1.45 1.47 -26.87
CA LEU A 211 -2.60 1.29 -25.99
C LEU A 211 -2.38 0.12 -25.00
N CYS A 212 -1.79 -0.99 -25.46
CA CYS A 212 -1.45 -2.11 -24.58
C CYS A 212 -0.38 -1.73 -23.55
N ALA A 213 0.67 -1.02 -23.96
CA ALA A 213 1.71 -0.55 -23.04
C ALA A 213 1.13 0.42 -22.00
N LEU A 214 0.21 1.30 -22.41
CA LEU A 214 -0.48 2.23 -21.51
C LEU A 214 -1.33 1.48 -20.49
N ALA A 215 -2.10 0.47 -20.91
CA ALA A 215 -2.92 -0.34 -20.02
C ALA A 215 -2.08 -1.09 -18.97
N ILE A 216 -0.95 -1.68 -19.39
CA ILE A 216 -0.05 -2.41 -18.50
C ILE A 216 0.64 -1.46 -17.51
N SER A 217 1.11 -0.30 -17.99
CA SER A 217 1.66 0.73 -17.12
C SER A 217 0.64 1.22 -16.09
N GLY A 218 -0.63 1.41 -16.48
CA GLY A 218 -1.72 1.72 -15.56
C GLY A 218 -1.91 0.65 -14.47
N GLY A 219 -1.81 -0.63 -14.83
CA GLY A 219 -1.81 -1.73 -13.86
C GLY A 219 -0.63 -1.68 -12.88
N ILE A 220 0.57 -1.36 -13.36
CA ILE A 220 1.77 -1.19 -12.52
C ILE A 220 1.58 0.00 -11.56
N VAL A 221 1.04 1.12 -12.03
CA VAL A 221 0.70 2.27 -11.17
C VAL A 221 -0.30 1.85 -10.10
N MET A 222 -1.35 1.11 -10.45
CA MET A 222 -2.34 0.63 -9.48
C MET A 222 -1.71 -0.25 -8.39
N ILE A 223 -0.75 -1.10 -8.75
CA ILE A 223 0.02 -1.92 -7.80
C ILE A 223 0.77 -1.02 -6.80
N LEU A 224 1.46 0.01 -7.30
CA LEU A 224 2.24 0.93 -6.46
C LEU A 224 1.34 1.81 -5.58
N GLU A 225 0.21 2.27 -6.10
CA GLU A 225 -0.80 3.03 -5.37
C GLU A 225 -1.36 2.25 -4.16
N PHE A 226 -1.63 0.96 -4.33
CA PHE A 226 -2.06 0.12 -3.21
C PHE A 226 -0.94 -0.09 -2.17
N ASP A 227 0.31 -0.26 -2.61
CA ASP A 227 1.47 -0.40 -1.70
C ASP A 227 1.72 0.89 -0.90
N SER A 228 1.44 2.07 -1.47
CA SER A 228 1.54 3.37 -0.82
C SER A 228 0.25 3.79 -0.12
N SER A 229 -0.33 2.94 0.74
CA SER A 229 -1.73 3.08 1.21
C SER A 229 -2.10 4.38 1.96
N PHE A 230 -1.13 5.17 2.44
CA PHE A 230 -1.38 6.47 3.10
C PHE A 230 -1.02 7.70 2.22
N SER A 231 -0.45 7.48 1.05
CA SER A 231 -0.14 8.51 0.06
C SER A 231 -0.76 8.15 -1.31
N GLY A 232 -0.60 8.99 -2.34
CA GLY A 232 -1.15 8.70 -3.68
C GLY A 232 -2.60 9.09 -3.90
N VAL A 233 -3.24 8.51 -4.90
CA VAL A 233 -4.64 8.71 -5.30
C VAL A 233 -5.57 7.79 -4.49
N ILE A 234 -5.16 6.54 -4.25
CA ILE A 234 -5.93 5.57 -3.46
C ILE A 234 -5.38 5.53 -2.05
N ARG A 235 -6.09 6.15 -1.11
CA ARG A 235 -5.67 6.24 0.30
C ARG A 235 -6.65 5.52 1.23
N VAL A 236 -6.12 4.99 2.32
CA VAL A 236 -6.93 4.54 3.45
C VAL A 236 -7.77 5.70 3.96
N SER A 237 -9.05 5.46 4.25
CA SER A 237 -9.94 6.50 4.75
C SER A 237 -9.54 6.96 6.16
N SER A 238 -9.46 8.27 6.37
CA SER A 238 -9.28 8.86 7.70
C SER A 238 -10.55 8.81 8.58
N ASP A 239 -11.68 8.36 8.02
CA ASP A 239 -12.98 8.41 8.70
C ASP A 239 -13.06 7.67 10.02
N PRO A 240 -12.49 6.45 10.19
CA PRO A 240 -12.53 5.74 11.46
C PRO A 240 -11.87 6.54 12.59
N LEU A 241 -10.70 7.10 12.32
CA LEU A 241 -9.93 7.85 13.31
C LEU A 241 -10.55 9.23 13.59
N ARG A 242 -11.08 9.89 12.56
CA ARG A 242 -11.85 11.13 12.73
C ARG A 242 -13.09 10.91 13.59
N LYS A 243 -13.83 9.82 13.36
CA LYS A 243 -14.99 9.45 14.18
C LYS A 243 -14.58 9.16 15.62
N ALA A 244 -13.46 8.47 15.83
CA ALA A 244 -12.93 8.23 17.17
C ALA A 244 -12.63 9.54 17.91
N LEU A 245 -11.95 10.49 17.28
CA LEU A 245 -11.66 11.80 17.87
C LEU A 245 -12.92 12.59 18.24
N VAL A 246 -13.97 12.52 17.41
CA VAL A 246 -15.26 13.16 17.70
C VAL A 246 -15.96 12.49 18.88
N GLU A 247 -15.92 11.15 18.95
CA GLU A 247 -16.59 10.40 20.01
C GLU A 247 -15.87 10.56 21.36
N MET A 248 -14.54 10.59 21.37
CA MET A 248 -13.72 10.88 22.56
C MET A 248 -13.86 12.34 23.05
N ALA A 249 -14.37 13.24 22.20
CA ALA A 249 -14.64 14.61 22.59
C ALA A 249 -15.95 14.77 23.38
N ARG A 250 -16.79 13.74 23.43
CA ARG A 250 -18.06 13.69 24.16
C ARG A 250 -17.88 13.03 25.52
#